data_AF-A0A5R2MSX4-F1
#
_entry.id   AF-A0A5R2MSX4-F1
#
_cell.length_a   1.000
_cell.length_b   1.000
_cell.length_c   1.000
_cell.angle_alpha   90.00
_cell.angle_beta   90.00
_cell.angle_gamma   90.00
#
_symmetry.space_group_name_H-M   'P 1'
#
loop_
_entity.id
_entity.type
_entity.pdbx_description
1 polymer ?
#
loop_
_entity_poly.entity_id
_entity_poly.type
_entity_poly.pdbx_seq_one_letter_code
_entity_poly.pdbx_strand_id
1 'polypeptide(L)' 'MTNIQFRKAQASDLPAIVAMLADDPLGASREDASLPLAQGYVDAFNAIDADPNQLLAVAVDGAAVIG' A
#
# COMPACT_ATOMS: atom_id res chain seq x y z
N MET A 1 23.84 -2.47 7.09
CA MET A 1 23.52 -1.76 5.82
C MET A 1 22.09 -2.11 5.48
N THR A 2 21.18 -1.14 5.60
CA THR A 2 19.79 -1.28 5.18
C THR A 2 19.76 -1.34 3.66
N ASN A 3 19.23 -2.42 3.07
CA ASN A 3 19.15 -2.57 1.63
C ASN A 3 17.72 -2.27 1.19
N ILE A 4 17.42 -0.98 1.07
CA ILE A 4 16.09 -0.52 0.65
C ILE A 4 15.93 -0.77 -0.84
N GLN A 5 14.88 -1.50 -1.22
CA GLN A 5 14.52 -1.75 -2.60
C GLN A 5 13.20 -1.09 -2.94
N PHE A 6 13.11 -0.52 -4.14
CA PHE A 6 11.86 -0.01 -4.68
C PHE A 6 11.33 -0.99 -5.72
N ARG A 7 10.07 -1.37 -5.61
CA ARG A 7 9.40 -2.28 -6.55
C ARG A 7 7.93 -1.91 -6.73
N LYS A 8 7.32 -2.43 -7.79
CA LYS A 8 5.86 -2.39 -7.95
C LYS A 8 5.20 -3.10 -6.76
N ALA A 9 4.16 -2.48 -6.20
CA ALA A 9 3.34 -3.05 -5.15
C ALA A 9 2.61 -4.31 -5.64
N GLN A 10 2.42 -5.27 -4.75
CA GLN A 10 1.64 -6.48 -4.99
C GLN A 10 0.41 -6.48 -4.07
N ALA A 11 -0.61 -7.26 -4.40
CA ALA A 11 -1.83 -7.32 -3.60
C ALA A 11 -1.57 -7.70 -2.13
N SER A 12 -0.51 -8.46 -1.84
CA SER A 12 -0.08 -8.80 -0.49
C SER A 12 0.45 -7.61 0.33
N ASP A 13 0.88 -6.54 -0.33
CA ASP A 13 1.36 -5.31 0.32
C ASP A 13 0.20 -4.40 0.76
N LEU A 14 -1.01 -4.61 0.22
CA LEU A 14 -2.16 -3.72 0.41
C LEU A 14 -2.50 -3.47 1.90
N PRO A 15 -2.50 -4.47 2.80
CA PRO A 15 -2.71 -4.22 4.23
C PRO A 15 -1.66 -3.27 4.84
N ALA A 16 -0.40 -3.40 4.45
CA ALA A 16 0.67 -2.55 4.96
C ALA A 16 0.55 -1.11 4.40
N ILE A 17 0.20 -0.97 3.13
CA ILE A 17 -0.04 0.33 2.49
C ILE A 17 -1.19 1.08 3.20
N VAL A 18 -2.34 0.43 3.40
CA VAL A 18 -3.49 1.05 4.06
C VAL A 18 -3.18 1.38 5.53
N ALA A 19 -2.45 0.50 6.23
CA ALA A 19 -2.01 0.78 7.59
C ALA A 19 -1.12 2.02 7.68
N MET A 20 -0.17 2.20 6.74
CA MET A 20 0.65 3.41 6.69
C MET A 20 -0.17 4.67 6.39
N LEU A 21 -1.18 4.58 5.51
CA LEU A 21 -2.08 5.70 5.22
C LEU A 21 -2.95 6.06 6.44
N ALA A 22 -3.41 5.07 7.20
CA ALA A 22 -4.19 5.29 8.42
C ALA A 22 -3.33 5.80 9.59
N ASP A 23 -2.03 5.51 9.61
CA ASP A 23 -1.09 6.01 10.62
C ASP A 23 -0.62 7.45 10.32
N ASP A 24 -0.82 7.94 9.10
CA ASP A 24 -0.57 9.35 8.74
C ASP A 24 -1.57 10.28 9.47
N PRO A 25 -1.12 11.37 10.13
CA PRO A 25 -2.01 12.26 10.89
C PRO A 25 -3.18 12.85 10.08
N LEU A 26 -3.04 13.03 8.76
CA LEU A 26 -4.13 13.51 7.90
C LEU A 26 -5.05 12.36 7.47
N GLY A 27 -4.48 11.16 7.26
CA GLY A 27 -5.20 9.95 6.87
C GLY A 27 -5.93 9.25 8.02
N ALA A 28 -5.51 9.41 9.27
CA ALA A 28 -6.07 8.73 10.44
C ALA A 28 -7.58 8.94 10.66
N SER A 29 -8.13 10.05 10.16
CA SER A 29 -9.58 10.35 10.23
C SER A 29 -10.38 9.89 9.00
N ARG A 30 -9.69 9.38 7.97
CA ARG A 30 -10.25 9.11 6.63
C ARG A 30 -10.15 7.65 6.24
N GLU A 31 -9.09 6.98 6.68
CA GLU A 31 -8.76 5.61 6.29
C GLU A 31 -9.25 4.60 7.34
N ASP A 32 -9.61 3.39 6.87
CA ASP A 32 -9.96 2.25 7.72
C ASP A 32 -9.04 1.08 7.39
N ALA A 33 -8.08 0.81 8.29
CA ALA A 33 -7.13 -0.29 8.17
C ALA A 33 -7.62 -1.60 8.80
N SER A 34 -8.90 -1.70 9.18
CA SER A 34 -9.46 -2.94 9.74
C SER A 34 -9.42 -4.09 8.72
N LEU A 35 -9.27 -5.31 9.25
CA LEU A 35 -9.23 -6.53 8.43
C LEU A 35 -10.54 -7.33 8.58
N PRO A 36 -11.11 -7.86 7.48
CA PRO A 36 -10.63 -7.72 6.10
C PRO A 36 -10.78 -6.27 5.59
N LEU A 37 -9.84 -5.82 4.75
CA LEU A 37 -9.90 -4.48 4.17
C LEU A 37 -11.21 -4.28 3.40
N ALA A 38 -11.73 -3.05 3.44
CA ALA A 38 -12.87 -2.67 2.64
C ALA A 38 -12.62 -2.96 1.15
N GLN A 39 -13.63 -3.50 0.45
CA GLN A 39 -13.52 -3.90 -0.96
C GLN A 39 -13.04 -2.75 -1.87
N GLY A 40 -13.35 -1.50 -1.51
CA GLY A 40 -12.88 -0.32 -2.24
C GLY A 40 -11.37 -0.22 -2.36
N TYR A 41 -10.58 -0.64 -1.35
CA TYR A 41 -9.13 -0.66 -1.45
C TYR A 41 -8.62 -1.72 -2.44
N VAL A 42 -9.27 -2.89 -2.45
CA VAL A 42 -8.93 -3.98 -3.39
C VAL A 42 -9.26 -3.56 -4.82
N ASP A 43 -10.44 -2.98 -5.04
CA ASP A 43 -10.88 -2.51 -6.35
C ASP A 43 -9.99 -1.37 -6.86
N ALA A 44 -9.63 -0.43 -5.99
CA ALA A 44 -8.72 0.67 -6.33
C ALA A 44 -7.31 0.15 -6.67
N PHE A 45 -6.77 -0.79 -5.89
CA PHE A 45 -5.48 -1.41 -6.18
C PHE A 45 -5.50 -2.07 -7.57
N ASN A 46 -6.53 -2.86 -7.87
CA ASN A 46 -6.66 -3.54 -9.16
C ASN A 46 -6.78 -2.55 -10.33
N ALA A 47 -7.52 -1.44 -10.14
CA ALA A 47 -7.64 -0.39 -11.15
C ALA A 47 -6.29 0.30 -11.44
N ILE A 48 -5.52 0.59 -10.39
CA ILE A 48 -4.17 1.16 -10.50
C ILE A 48 -3.21 0.16 -11.17
N ASP A 49 -3.25 -1.11 -10.78
CA ASP A 49 -2.35 -2.15 -11.30
C ASP A 49 -2.57 -2.42 -12.80
N ALA A 50 -3.82 -2.29 -13.26
CA ALA A 50 -4.22 -2.51 -14.64
C ALA A 50 -3.96 -1.31 -15.57
N ASP A 51 -3.80 -0.09 -15.05
CA ASP A 51 -3.52 1.10 -15.87
C ASP A 51 -2.02 1.21 -16.19
N PRO A 52 -1.60 1.10 -17.47
CA PRO A 52 -0.18 1.21 -17.84
C PRO A 52 0.42 2.60 -17.59
N ASN A 53 -0.39 3.62 -17.32
CA ASN A 53 0.07 4.97 -16.98
C ASN A 53 0.21 5.19 -15.47
N GLN A 54 -0.12 4.20 -14.65
CA GLN A 54 -0.03 4.27 -13.20
C GLN A 54 1.00 3.29 -12.66
N LEU A 55 1.66 3.68 -11.57
CA LEU A 55 2.59 2.83 -10.84
C LEU A 55 2.41 3.08 -9.34
N LEU A 56 1.82 2.11 -8.64
CA LEU A 56 1.93 2.03 -7.19
C LEU A 56 3.24 1.30 -6.85
N ALA A 57 4.20 2.04 -6.30
CA ALA A 57 5.48 1.51 -5.86
C ALA A 57 5.54 1.44 -4.33
N VAL A 58 6.33 0.51 -3.82
CA VAL A 58 6.67 0.40 -2.40
C VAL A 58 8.19 0.41 -2.22
N ALA A 59 8.64 1.02 -1.14
CA ALA A 59 9.96 0.85 -0.56
C ALA A 59 9.91 -0.33 0.42
N VAL A 60 10.85 -1.26 0.29
CA VAL A 60 10.94 -2.43 1.16
C VAL A 60 12.32 -2.56 1.79
N ASP A 61 12.35 -2.94 3.07
CA ASP A 61 13.53 -3.48 3.75
C ASP A 61 13.31 -4.97 4.03
N GLY A 62 13.96 -5.82 3.23
CA GLY A 62 13.66 -7.25 3.19
C GLY A 62 12.23 -7.50 2.69
N ALA A 63 11.37 -8.03 3.57
CA ALA A 63 9.96 -8.29 3.28
C ALA A 63 9.01 -7.22 3.83
N ALA A 64 9.52 -6.26 4.62
CA ALA A 64 8.72 -5.23 5.24
C ALA A 64 8.54 -4.05 4.28
N VAL A 65 7.29 -3.64 4.06
CA VAL A 65 6.97 -2.37 3.40
C VAL A 65 7.22 -1.25 4.40
N ILE A 66 7.97 -0.23 3.97
CA ILE A 66 8.39 0.90 4.81
C ILE A 66 8.05 2.27 4.19
N GLY A 67 7.44 2.28 3.01
CA GLY A 67 7.02 3.49 2.29
C GLY A 67 6.57 3.21 0.87
#